data_AF-A0A9D8K6H5-F1
#
_entry.id   AF-A0A9D8K6H5-F1
#
_cell.length_a   1.000
_cell.length_b   1.000
_cell.length_c   1.000
_cell.angle_alpha   90.00
_cell.angle_beta   90.00
_cell.angle_gamma   90.00
#
_symmetry.space_group_name_H-M   'P 1'
#
loop_
_entity.id
_entity.type
_entity.pdbx_description
1 polymer ?
#
loop_
_entity_poly.entity_id
_entity_poly.type
_entity_poly.pdbx_seq_one_letter_code
_entity_poly.pdbx_strand_id
1 'polypeptide(L)'
;MSFKSDYLNRLKESLRVDPATERDIVRECHAHLEDRYQEFRELGLSEEEADKAAAKFLGSPRLIAKQIGEVYSQGTWQQAIFAALPHMLIALLFALHWWENTAWVPVVILVVIGIVIYGWSHGKPTW
;
A
#
# COMPACT_ATOMS: atom_id res chain seq x y z
N MET A 1 16.08 24.60 -10.92
CA MET A 1 15.34 23.34 -10.64
C MET A 1 14.25 23.71 -9.66
N SER A 2 12.98 23.38 -9.93
CA SER A 2 11.85 23.82 -9.11
C SER A 2 11.78 23.02 -7.80
N PHE A 3 11.41 23.66 -6.69
CA PHE A 3 11.23 22.94 -5.41
C PHE A 3 10.18 21.83 -5.51
N LYS A 4 9.18 21.99 -6.39
CA LYS A 4 8.14 20.98 -6.66
C LYS A 4 8.74 19.74 -7.33
N SER A 5 9.58 19.92 -8.35
CA SER A 5 10.24 18.79 -9.02
C SER A 5 11.16 18.01 -8.08
N ASP A 6 11.90 18.71 -7.22
CA ASP A 6 12.80 18.11 -6.23
C ASP A 6 12.03 17.32 -5.18
N TYR A 7 10.87 17.85 -4.77
CA TYR A 7 9.97 17.17 -3.84
C TYR A 7 9.49 15.85 -4.43
N LEU A 8 8.93 15.89 -5.65
CA LEU A 8 8.39 14.70 -6.31
C LEU A 8 9.47 13.66 -6.60
N ASN A 9 10.69 14.07 -6.93
CA ASN A 9 11.79 13.14 -7.13
C ASN A 9 12.16 12.42 -5.83
N ARG A 10 12.26 13.15 -4.71
CA ARG A 10 12.51 12.56 -3.38
C ARG A 10 11.36 11.66 -2.91
N LEU A 11 10.12 12.00 -3.27
CA LEU A 11 8.95 11.19 -2.99
C LEU A 11 9.04 9.84 -3.72
N LYS A 12 9.34 9.86 -5.03
CA LYS A 12 9.58 8.65 -5.84
C LYS A 12 10.67 7.76 -5.27
N GLU A 13 11.83 8.33 -4.95
CA GLU A 13 12.95 7.59 -4.37
C GLU A 13 12.61 6.90 -3.04
N SER A 14 11.59 7.42 -2.33
CA SER A 14 11.17 6.90 -1.03
C SER A 14 9.96 5.95 -1.11
N LEU A 15 9.26 5.92 -2.24
CA LEU A 15 8.09 5.07 -2.46
C LEU A 15 8.53 3.62 -2.70
N ARG A 16 7.92 2.69 -1.97
CA ARG A 16 8.14 1.23 -2.12
C ARG A 16 6.83 0.55 -2.49
N VAL A 17 6.31 0.88 -3.66
CA VAL A 17 5.06 0.36 -4.22
C VAL A 17 5.30 -0.12 -5.64
N ASP A 18 4.33 -0.81 -6.24
CA ASP A 18 4.47 -1.22 -7.64
C ASP A 18 4.47 0.00 -8.59
N PRO A 19 5.05 -0.14 -9.80
CA PRO A 19 5.23 1.00 -10.71
C PRO A 19 3.93 1.66 -11.19
N ALA A 20 2.78 0.97 -11.19
CA ALA A 20 1.52 1.57 -11.60
C ALA A 20 1.00 2.48 -10.48
N THR A 21 0.97 1.95 -9.26
CA THR A 21 0.62 2.69 -8.04
C THR A 21 1.54 3.89 -7.83
N GLU A 22 2.85 3.75 -8.02
CA GLU A 22 3.81 4.86 -7.90
C GLU A 22 3.44 6.03 -8.83
N ARG A 23 3.12 5.74 -10.10
CA ARG A 23 2.76 6.77 -11.09
C ARG A 23 1.48 7.50 -10.70
N ASP A 24 0.49 6.77 -10.20
CA ASP A 24 -0.78 7.37 -9.78
C ASP A 24 -0.58 8.29 -8.56
N ILE A 25 0.17 7.84 -7.55
CA ILE A 25 0.51 8.64 -6.37
C ILE A 25 1.26 9.91 -6.75
N VAL A 26 2.28 9.79 -7.61
CA VAL A 26 3.08 10.94 -8.04
C VAL A 26 2.21 11.93 -8.81
N ARG A 27 1.31 11.45 -9.67
CA ARG A 27 0.40 12.32 -10.43
C ARG A 27 -0.53 13.09 -9.50
N GLU A 28 -1.09 12.42 -8.49
CA GLU A 28 -1.97 13.06 -7.50
C GLU A 28 -1.22 14.07 -6.63
N CYS A 29 -0.04 13.71 -6.13
CA CYS A 29 0.82 14.63 -5.39
C CYS A 29 1.26 15.83 -6.22
N HIS A 30 1.53 15.63 -7.52
CA HIS A 30 1.82 16.73 -8.44
C HIS A 30 0.61 17.67 -8.56
N ALA A 31 -0.59 17.13 -8.77
CA ALA A 31 -1.82 17.93 -8.85
C ALA A 31 -2.02 18.76 -7.57
N HIS A 32 -1.91 18.15 -6.39
CA HIS A 32 -2.04 18.86 -5.13
C HIS A 32 -0.96 19.93 -4.90
N LEU A 33 0.28 19.68 -5.31
CA LEU A 33 1.33 20.68 -5.25
C LEU A 33 1.05 21.85 -6.19
N GLU A 34 0.48 21.58 -7.36
CA GLU A 34 0.11 22.61 -8.32
C GLU A 34 -1.08 23.44 -7.83
N ASP A 35 -2.11 22.80 -7.27
CA ASP A 35 -3.25 23.50 -6.66
C ASP A 35 -2.78 24.45 -5.56
N ARG A 36 -1.90 23.98 -4.65
CA ARG A 36 -1.34 24.81 -3.58
C ARG A 36 -0.42 25.90 -4.10
N TYR A 37 0.35 25.62 -5.13
CA TYR A 37 1.17 26.63 -5.79
C TYR A 37 0.29 27.77 -6.33
N GLN A 38 -0.79 27.45 -7.05
CA GLN A 38 -1.70 28.45 -7.60
C GLN A 38 -2.38 29.27 -6.49
N GLU A 39 -2.85 28.63 -5.41
CA GLU A 39 -3.38 29.35 -4.24
C GLU A 39 -2.36 30.36 -3.67
N PHE A 40 -1.08 29.98 -3.54
CA PHE A 40 -0.05 30.90 -3.07
C PHE A 40 0.27 32.01 -4.07
N ARG A 41 0.18 31.74 -5.37
CA ARG A 41 0.32 32.77 -6.41
C ARG A 41 -0.82 33.78 -6.36
N GLU A 42 -2.05 33.33 -6.12
CA GLU A 42 -3.22 34.20 -5.92
C GLU A 42 -3.09 35.07 -4.67
N LEU A 43 -2.43 34.57 -3.62
CA LEU A 43 -2.07 35.34 -2.42
C LEU A 43 -0.92 36.34 -2.65
N GLY A 44 -0.38 36.41 -3.86
CA GLY A 44 0.63 37.39 -4.27
C GLY A 44 2.08 36.96 -4.02
N LEU A 45 2.34 35.70 -3.67
CA LEU A 45 3.71 35.22 -3.52
C LEU A 45 4.42 35.18 -4.88
N SER A 46 5.73 35.41 -4.87
CA SER A 46 6.56 35.17 -6.04
C SER A 46 6.57 33.70 -6.43
N GLU A 47 6.95 33.39 -7.66
CA GLU A 47 6.97 32.02 -8.18
C GLU A 47 7.85 31.08 -7.32
N GLU A 48 9.05 31.54 -6.94
CA GLU A 48 9.96 30.76 -6.09
C GLU A 48 9.41 30.57 -4.67
N GLU A 49 8.77 31.60 -4.11
CA GLU A 49 8.18 31.53 -2.77
C GLU A 49 6.95 30.61 -2.74
N ALA A 50 6.10 30.69 -3.76
CA ALA A 50 4.94 29.82 -3.92
C ALA A 50 5.36 28.35 -4.06
N ASP A 51 6.39 28.07 -4.86
CA ASP A 51 6.96 26.73 -5.03
C ASP A 51 7.47 26.15 -3.70
N LYS A 52 8.23 26.97 -2.97
CA LYS A 52 8.78 26.59 -1.66
C LYS A 52 7.66 26.41 -0.62
N ALA A 53 6.65 27.28 -0.64
CA ALA A 53 5.52 27.22 0.26
C ALA A 53 4.66 25.98 0.00
N ALA A 54 4.37 25.66 -1.26
CA ALA A 54 3.64 24.45 -1.66
C ALA A 54 4.37 23.17 -1.22
N ALA A 55 5.68 23.08 -1.48
CA ALA A 55 6.49 21.95 -1.04
C ALA A 55 6.54 21.82 0.50
N LYS A 56 6.61 22.96 1.21
CA LYS A 56 6.61 22.99 2.69
C LYS A 56 5.25 22.60 3.27
N PHE A 57 4.15 23.00 2.61
CA PHE A 57 2.79 22.65 3.01
C PHE A 57 2.55 21.14 2.97
N LEU A 58 3.03 20.46 1.92
CA LEU A 58 2.94 19.01 1.81
C LEU A 58 3.84 18.26 2.83
N GLY A 59 4.80 18.95 3.44
CA GLY A 59 5.64 18.40 4.52
C GLY A 59 6.87 17.64 4.02
N SER A 60 7.22 16.53 4.69
CA SER A 60 8.42 15.75 4.34
C SER A 60 8.06 14.68 3.30
N PRO A 61 8.72 14.64 2.13
CA PRO A 61 8.44 13.63 1.10
C PRO A 61 8.70 12.20 1.60
N ARG A 62 9.69 12.02 2.50
CA ARG A 62 9.96 10.72 3.12
C ARG A 62 8.85 10.25 4.07
N LEU A 63 8.26 11.18 4.83
CA LEU A 63 7.17 10.84 5.76
C LEU A 63 5.90 10.49 4.97
N ILE A 64 5.57 11.28 3.94
CA ILE A 64 4.43 11.00 3.07
C ILE A 64 4.61 9.66 2.36
N ALA A 65 5.78 9.40 1.75
CA ALA A 65 6.06 8.10 1.13
C ALA A 65 5.93 6.92 2.11
N LYS A 66 6.37 7.10 3.37
CA LYS A 66 6.24 6.08 4.40
C LYS A 66 4.77 5.82 4.74
N GLN A 67 3.98 6.86 4.98
CA GLN A 67 2.55 6.73 5.30
C GLN A 67 1.77 6.07 4.16
N ILE A 68 2.05 6.47 2.92
CA ILE A 68 1.46 5.85 1.73
C ILE A 68 1.89 4.39 1.63
N GLY A 69 3.19 4.10 1.82
CA GLY A 69 3.70 2.74 1.84
C GLY A 69 3.05 1.87 2.92
N GLU A 70 2.75 2.41 4.11
CA GLU A 70 2.04 1.70 5.17
C GLU A 70 0.62 1.31 4.74
N VAL A 71 -0.11 2.21 4.08
CA VAL A 71 -1.47 1.92 3.55
C VAL A 71 -1.42 0.86 2.45
N TYR A 72 -0.49 0.98 1.50
CA TYR A 72 -0.40 0.03 0.39
C TYR A 72 0.18 -1.34 0.79
N SER A 73 1.09 -1.38 1.76
CA SER A 73 1.69 -2.64 2.23
C SER A 73 0.72 -3.49 3.06
N GLN A 74 -0.28 -2.90 3.72
CA GLN A 74 -1.29 -3.66 4.48
C GLN A 74 -2.07 -4.64 3.58
N GLY A 75 -2.35 -4.25 2.33
CA GLY A 75 -2.98 -5.16 1.36
C GLY A 75 -2.08 -6.33 0.97
N THR A 76 -0.77 -6.09 0.80
CA THR A 76 0.19 -7.09 0.30
C THR A 76 0.51 -8.16 1.34
N TRP A 77 0.64 -7.79 2.63
CA TRP A 77 0.94 -8.76 3.69
C TRP A 77 -0.24 -9.68 4.01
N GLN A 78 -1.48 -9.16 4.01
CA GLN A 78 -2.67 -9.99 4.17
C GLN A 78 -2.78 -11.02 3.04
N GLN A 79 -2.60 -10.60 1.79
CA GLN A 79 -2.60 -11.49 0.63
C GLN A 79 -1.50 -12.56 0.72
N ALA A 80 -0.28 -12.19 1.15
CA ALA A 80 0.81 -13.13 1.33
C ALA A 80 0.51 -14.18 2.42
N ILE A 81 -0.07 -13.77 3.54
CA ILE A 81 -0.48 -14.68 4.61
C ILE A 81 -1.57 -15.64 4.11
N PHE A 82 -2.59 -15.15 3.41
CA PHE A 82 -3.64 -15.99 2.85
C PHE A 82 -3.11 -16.97 1.78
N ALA A 83 -2.13 -16.56 0.96
CA ALA A 83 -1.49 -17.43 -0.02
C ALA A 83 -0.60 -18.51 0.62
N ALA A 84 0.06 -18.18 1.74
CA ALA A 84 0.91 -19.11 2.48
C ALA A 84 0.13 -20.09 3.37
N LEU A 85 -1.07 -19.70 3.83
CA LEU A 85 -1.91 -20.48 4.74
C LEU A 85 -2.17 -21.95 4.31
N PRO A 86 -2.57 -22.25 3.06
CA PRO A 86 -2.82 -23.62 2.64
C PRO A 86 -1.56 -24.49 2.69
N HIS A 87 -0.40 -23.93 2.34
CA HIS A 87 0.89 -24.61 2.43
C HIS A 87 1.27 -24.90 3.89
N MET A 88 1.01 -23.94 4.78
CA MET A 88 1.26 -24.08 6.21
C MET A 88 0.38 -25.18 6.84
N LEU A 89 -0.89 -25.27 6.43
CA LEU A 89 -1.82 -26.29 6.90
C LEU A 89 -1.44 -27.70 6.42
N ILE A 90 -0.95 -27.83 5.19
CA ILE A 90 -0.41 -29.10 4.67
C ILE A 90 0.87 -29.49 5.42
N ALA A 91 1.81 -28.57 5.63
CA ALA A 91 3.03 -28.84 6.38
C ALA A 91 2.73 -29.27 7.83
N LEU A 92 1.75 -28.64 8.47
CA LEU A 92 1.31 -28.99 9.82
C LEU A 92 0.67 -30.39 9.87
N LEU A 93 -0.16 -30.74 8.89
CA LEU A 93 -0.75 -32.08 8.73
C LEU A 93 0.33 -33.17 8.66
N PHE A 94 1.41 -32.93 7.91
CA PHE A 94 2.55 -33.85 7.82
C PHE A 94 3.37 -33.90 9.12
N ALA A 95 3.66 -32.76 9.74
CA ALA A 95 4.46 -32.68 10.96
C ALA A 95 3.80 -33.37 12.17
N LEU A 96 2.47 -33.33 12.27
CA LEU A 96 1.71 -33.98 13.36
C LEU A 96 1.39 -35.46 13.11
N HIS A 97 1.85 -36.05 12.00
CA HIS A 97 1.56 -37.46 11.65
C HIS A 97 0.06 -37.82 11.58
N TRP A 98 -0.82 -36.81 11.49
CA TRP A 98 -2.28 -36.99 11.41
C TRP A 98 -2.76 -37.67 10.12
N TRP A 99 -1.84 -37.92 9.19
CA TRP A 99 -2.02 -38.78 8.02
C TRP A 99 -2.51 -40.20 8.35
N GLU A 100 -2.16 -40.76 9.52
CA GLU A 100 -2.59 -42.13 9.88
C GLU A 100 -4.09 -42.25 10.16
N ASN A 101 -4.78 -41.15 10.47
CA ASN A 101 -6.20 -41.17 10.81
C ASN A 101 -7.00 -40.39 9.77
N THR A 102 -7.57 -41.13 8.80
CA THR A 102 -8.30 -40.62 7.63
C THR A 102 -9.43 -39.65 7.96
N ALA A 103 -9.95 -39.66 9.20
CA ALA A 103 -11.01 -38.78 9.65
C ALA A 103 -10.61 -37.30 9.76
N TRP A 104 -9.32 -36.98 9.93
CA TRP A 104 -8.86 -35.59 10.11
C TRP A 104 -8.66 -34.81 8.81
N VAL A 105 -8.42 -35.52 7.71
CA VAL A 105 -8.26 -34.94 6.37
C VAL A 105 -9.48 -34.09 5.95
N PRO A 106 -10.73 -34.57 6.02
CA PRO A 106 -11.89 -33.76 5.65
C PRO A 106 -12.13 -32.59 6.61
N VAL A 107 -11.78 -32.73 7.89
CA VAL A 107 -11.93 -31.66 8.90
C VAL A 107 -11.00 -30.49 8.57
N VAL A 108 -9.73 -30.76 8.26
CA VAL A 108 -8.77 -29.71 7.88
C VAL A 108 -9.18 -29.05 6.56
N ILE A 109 -9.66 -29.82 5.58
CA ILE A 109 -10.16 -29.27 4.31
C ILE A 109 -11.34 -28.33 4.55
N LEU A 110 -12.31 -28.70 5.40
CA LEU A 110 -13.44 -27.83 5.72
C LEU A 110 -13.01 -26.52 6.41
N VAL A 111 -12.01 -26.60 7.31
CA VAL A 111 -11.45 -25.42 7.96
C VAL A 111 -10.73 -24.51 6.95
N VAL A 112 -9.92 -25.08 6.05
CA VAL A 112 -9.25 -24.32 4.98
C VAL A 112 -10.29 -23.61 4.10
N ILE A 113 -11.32 -24.35 3.66
CA ILE A 113 -12.41 -23.79 2.83
C ILE A 113 -13.12 -22.66 3.58
N GLY A 114 -13.41 -22.84 4.86
CA GLY A 114 -14.02 -21.80 5.70
C GLY A 114 -13.17 -20.53 5.77
N ILE A 115 -11.85 -20.67 5.98
CA ILE A 115 -10.92 -19.53 6.03
C ILE A 115 -10.80 -18.85 4.66
N VAL A 116 -10.77 -19.62 3.57
CA VAL A 116 -10.73 -19.08 2.20
C VAL A 116 -12.01 -18.32 1.87
N ILE A 117 -13.19 -18.87 2.20
CA ILE A 117 -14.48 -18.19 1.99
C ILE A 117 -14.57 -16.94 2.86
N TYR A 118 -14.15 -17.03 4.12
CA TYR A 118 -14.15 -15.88 5.03
C TYR A 118 -13.22 -14.77 4.53
N GLY A 119 -11.98 -15.11 4.17
CA GLY A 119 -11.01 -14.19 3.58
C GLY A 119 -11.50 -13.57 2.26
N TRP A 120 -12.15 -14.35 1.41
CA TRP A 120 -12.79 -13.85 0.19
C TRP A 120 -13.95 -12.90 0.51
N SER A 121 -14.77 -13.21 1.51
CA SER A 121 -15.94 -12.39 1.88
C SER A 121 -15.55 -11.05 2.49
N HIS A 122 -14.46 -11.00 3.27
CA HIS A 122 -13.92 -9.78 3.87
C HIS A 122 -12.94 -9.02 2.97
N GLY A 123 -12.40 -9.68 1.94
CA GLY A 123 -11.52 -9.07 0.93
C GLY A 123 -12.23 -8.58 -0.32
N LYS A 124 -13.57 -8.59 -0.37
CA LYS A 124 -14.30 -7.95 -1.48
C LYS A 124 -14.09 -6.43 -1.39
N PRO A 125 -13.54 -5.78 -2.42
CA PRO A 125 -13.53 -4.33 -2.46
C PRO A 125 -14.97 -3.84 -2.39
N THR A 126 -15.25 -2.99 -1.40
CA THR A 126 -16.47 -2.20 -1.35
C THR A 126 -16.39 -1.17 -2.47
N TRP A 127 -16.74 -1.59 -3.69
CA TRP A 127 -17.30 -0.69 -4.70
C TRP A 127 -18.83 -0.65 -4.55
#